data_AF-A0A6M0Q6Q4-F1
#
_entry.id   AF-A0A6M0Q6Q4-F1
#
_cell.length_a   1.000
_cell.length_b   1.000
_cell.length_c   1.000
_cell.angle_alpha   90.00
_cell.angle_beta   90.00
_cell.angle_gamma   90.00
#
_symmetry.space_group_name_H-M   'P 1'
#
loop_
_entity.id
_entity.type
_entity.pdbx_description
1 polymer ?
#
loop_
_entity_poly.entity_id
_entity_poly.type
_entity_poly.pdbx_seq_one_letter_code
_entity_poly.pdbx_strand_id
1 'polypeptide(L)'
;MATRQSVEEHLQMAEDTLRYAEDQFSLAKKQEHYNQTEYTKAQQLLETAVIDLGHVAHSGNPQQKEQIERMRLQLQRIQNEMIIYPHH
;
A
#
# COMPACT_ATOMS: atom_id res chain seq x y z
N MET A 1 24.37 -9.46 -3.57
CA MET A 1 23.05 -10.06 -3.25
C MET A 1 22.38 -9.42 -2.03
N ALA A 2 22.43 -8.09 -1.90
CA ALA A 2 21.66 -7.35 -0.87
C ALA A 2 20.40 -6.68 -1.46
N THR A 3 20.47 -6.28 -2.73
CA THR A 3 19.38 -5.59 -3.44
C THR A 3 18.17 -6.49 -3.70
N ARG A 4 18.38 -7.77 -4.00
CA ARG A 4 17.27 -8.72 -4.23
C ARG A 4 16.44 -8.94 -2.97
N GLN A 5 17.10 -9.20 -1.84
CA GLN A 5 16.44 -9.41 -0.56
C GLN A 5 15.72 -8.13 -0.11
N SER A 6 16.34 -6.96 -0.30
CA SER A 6 15.71 -5.67 -0.02
C SER A 6 14.41 -5.48 -0.83
N VAL A 7 14.38 -5.80 -2.12
CA VAL A 7 13.15 -5.72 -2.92
C VAL A 7 12.05 -6.66 -2.40
N GLU A 8 12.40 -7.90 -2.06
CA GLU A 8 11.45 -8.89 -1.53
C GLU A 8 10.87 -8.43 -0.19
N GLU A 9 11.68 -7.85 0.70
CA GLU A 9 11.23 -7.28 1.99
C GLU A 9 10.25 -6.12 1.80
N HIS A 10 10.53 -5.19 0.89
CA HIS A 10 9.63 -4.06 0.62
C HIS A 10 8.33 -4.49 -0.06
N LEU A 11 8.37 -5.52 -0.92
CA LEU A 11 7.15 -6.12 -1.49
C LEU A 11 6.30 -6.78 -0.41
N GLN A 12 6.91 -7.47 0.55
CA GLN A 12 6.18 -8.07 1.67
C GLN A 12 5.53 -7.00 2.56
N MET A 13 6.28 -5.94 2.90
CA MET A 13 5.75 -4.82 3.68
C MET A 13 4.60 -4.10 2.96
N ALA A 14 4.70 -3.96 1.64
CA ALA A 14 3.64 -3.40 0.81
C ALA A 14 2.38 -4.29 0.81
N GLU A 15 2.54 -5.62 0.75
CA GLU A 15 1.42 -6.55 0.85
C GLU A 15 0.74 -6.48 2.22
N ASP A 16 1.51 -6.43 3.30
CA ASP A 16 1.00 -6.28 4.66
C ASP A 16 0.21 -4.97 4.81
N THR A 17 0.74 -3.89 4.24
CA THR A 17 0.09 -2.58 4.21
C THR A 17 -1.20 -2.60 3.40
N LEU A 18 -1.22 -3.26 2.24
CA LEU A 18 -2.41 -3.43 1.41
C LEU A 18 -3.52 -4.14 2.19
N ARG A 19 -3.21 -5.28 2.82
CA ARG A 19 -4.18 -6.04 3.63
C ARG A 19 -4.73 -5.21 4.79
N TYR A 20 -3.84 -4.53 5.53
CA TYR A 20 -4.25 -3.65 6.62
C TYR A 20 -5.19 -2.54 6.13
N ALA A 21 -4.88 -1.90 4.99
CA ALA A 21 -5.72 -0.85 4.43
C ALA A 21 -7.08 -1.36 3.95
N GLU A 22 -7.13 -2.53 3.31
CA GLU A 22 -8.38 -3.18 2.91
C GLU A 22 -9.28 -3.49 4.11
N ASP A 23 -8.70 -3.98 5.20
CA ASP A 23 -9.40 -4.23 6.46
C ASP A 23 -9.96 -2.94 7.07
N GLN A 24 -9.14 -1.87 7.14
CA GLN A 24 -9.59 -0.57 7.66
C GLN A 24 -10.66 0.06 6.79
N PHE A 25 -10.57 -0.10 5.47
CA PHE A 25 -11.58 0.38 4.55
C PHE A 25 -12.91 -0.37 4.72
N SER A 26 -12.85 -1.70 4.87
CA SER A 26 -14.01 -2.54 5.16
C SER A 26 -14.68 -2.18 6.50
N LEU A 27 -13.88 -1.88 7.53
CA LEU A 27 -14.39 -1.42 8.82
C LEU A 27 -15.05 -0.04 8.74
N ALA A 28 -14.42 0.92 8.04
CA ALA A 28 -14.98 2.25 7.84
C ALA A 28 -16.32 2.21 7.12
N LYS A 29 -16.49 1.29 6.18
CA LYS A 29 -17.76 1.03 5.48
C LYS A 29 -18.87 0.52 6.39
N LYS A 30 -18.53 -0.19 7.46
CA LYS A 30 -19.51 -0.81 8.39
C LYS A 30 -19.88 0.09 9.56
N GLN A 31 -18.98 0.96 9.99
CA GLN A 31 -19.08 1.68 11.25
C GLN A 31 -19.11 3.21 11.10
N GLU A 32 -19.55 3.76 9.96
CA GLU A 32 -19.75 5.21 9.77
C GLU A 32 -18.65 6.10 10.41
N HIS A 33 -17.37 5.77 10.17
CA HIS A 33 -16.19 6.52 10.65
C HIS A 33 -15.77 6.36 12.12
N TYR A 34 -16.16 5.31 12.85
CA TYR A 34 -15.59 5.05 14.20
C TYR A 34 -14.09 4.67 14.21
N ASN A 35 -13.50 4.33 13.05
CA ASN A 35 -12.09 3.93 12.92
C ASN A 35 -11.20 5.01 12.26
N GLN A 36 -11.51 6.29 12.44
CA GLN A 36 -10.79 7.41 11.78
C GLN A 36 -9.27 7.35 11.99
N THR A 37 -8.80 7.03 13.20
CA THR A 37 -7.36 7.00 13.49
C THR A 37 -6.65 5.91 12.68
N GLU A 38 -7.17 4.69 12.71
CA GLU A 38 -6.63 3.56 11.96
C GLU A 38 -6.75 3.77 10.45
N TYR A 39 -7.81 4.44 10.00
CA TYR A 39 -8.04 4.81 8.61
C TYR A 39 -7.01 5.81 8.09
N THR A 40 -6.77 6.90 8.83
CA THR A 40 -5.71 7.87 8.50
C THR A 40 -4.34 7.20 8.52
N LYS A 41 -4.09 6.33 9.50
CA LYS A 41 -2.85 5.54 9.56
C LYS A 41 -2.68 4.65 8.33
N ALA A 42 -3.74 3.95 7.90
CA ALA A 42 -3.72 3.14 6.70
C ALA A 42 -3.38 3.97 5.46
N GLN A 43 -3.96 5.17 5.29
CA GLN A 43 -3.62 6.07 4.19
C GLN A 43 -2.15 6.50 4.18
N GLN A 44 -1.57 6.81 5.36
CA GLN A 44 -0.16 7.18 5.49
C GLN A 44 0.78 6.01 5.19
N LEU A 45 0.42 4.80 5.63
CA LEU A 45 1.19 3.59 5.33
C LEU A 45 1.15 3.27 3.84
N LEU A 46 -0.01 3.41 3.18
CA LEU A 46 -0.13 3.24 1.72
C LEU A 46 0.79 4.21 0.97
N GLU A 47 0.82 5.48 1.37
CA GLU A 47 1.69 6.49 0.75
C GLU A 47 3.18 6.12 0.91
N THR A 48 3.57 5.73 2.12
CA THR A 48 4.95 5.34 2.44
C THR A 48 5.36 4.11 1.63
N ALA A 49 4.52 3.08 1.57
CA ALA A 49 4.79 1.87 0.79
C ALA A 49 4.95 2.17 -0.71
N VAL A 50 4.15 3.08 -1.28
CA VAL A 50 4.30 3.48 -2.70
C VAL A 50 5.63 4.20 -2.95
N ILE A 51 6.07 5.05 -2.03
CA ILE A 51 7.35 5.77 -2.10
C ILE A 51 8.52 4.78 -2.01
N ASP A 52 8.50 3.91 -1.00
CA ASP A 52 9.56 2.93 -0.75
C ASP A 52 9.73 1.95 -1.91
N LEU A 53 8.61 1.46 -2.47
CA LEU A 53 8.61 0.65 -3.69
C LEU A 53 9.24 1.38 -4.88
N GLY A 54 8.98 2.69 -5.02
CA GLY A 54 9.62 3.52 -6.04
C GLY A 54 11.14 3.64 -5.87
N HIS A 55 11.62 3.72 -4.62
CA HIS A 55 13.05 3.74 -4.34
C HIS A 55 13.73 2.42 -4.74
N VAL A 56 13.15 1.27 -4.35
CA VAL A 56 13.77 -0.04 -4.63
C VAL A 56 13.60 -0.51 -6.08
N ALA A 57 12.63 0.04 -6.83
CA ALA A 57 12.41 -0.27 -8.25
C ALA A 57 13.67 -0.12 -9.10
N HIS A 58 14.50 0.89 -8.83
CA HIS A 58 15.73 1.15 -9.57
C HIS A 58 16.76 0.01 -9.45
N SER A 59 16.74 -0.71 -8.33
CA SER A 59 17.67 -1.79 -8.00
C SER A 59 17.19 -3.18 -8.43
N GLY A 60 15.91 -3.30 -8.83
CA GLY A 60 15.29 -4.56 -9.22
C GLY A 60 15.65 -5.03 -10.62
N ASN A 61 15.62 -6.34 -10.83
CA ASN A 61 15.64 -6.93 -12.17
C ASN A 61 14.29 -6.69 -12.90
N PRO A 62 14.17 -7.00 -14.20
CA PRO A 62 12.93 -6.75 -14.96
C PRO A 62 11.67 -7.39 -14.32
N GLN A 63 11.78 -8.61 -13.81
CA GLN A 63 10.67 -9.32 -13.19
C GLN A 63 10.23 -8.65 -11.87
N GLN A 64 11.21 -8.24 -11.06
CA GLN A 64 10.96 -7.52 -9.82
C GLN A 64 10.35 -6.14 -10.07
N LYS A 65 10.81 -5.43 -11.10
CA LYS A 65 10.22 -4.14 -11.51
C LYS A 65 8.75 -4.29 -11.88
N GLU A 66 8.40 -5.32 -12.64
CA GLU A 66 7.00 -5.61 -12.97
C GLU A 66 6.16 -5.93 -11.72
N GLN A 67 6.70 -6.72 -10.78
CA GLN A 67 6.04 -7.00 -9.50
C GLN A 67 5.83 -5.72 -8.68
N ILE A 68 6.84 -4.86 -8.60
CA ILE A 68 6.78 -3.58 -7.92
C ILE A 68 5.70 -2.68 -8.55
N GLU A 69 5.70 -2.54 -9.88
CA GLU A 69 4.70 -1.71 -10.57
C GLU A 69 3.29 -2.22 -10.36
N ARG A 70 3.06 -3.54 -10.40
CA ARG A 70 1.76 -4.13 -10.06
C ARG A 70 1.34 -3.80 -8.63
N MET A 71 2.23 -3.97 -7.66
CA MET A 71 1.94 -3.67 -6.26
C MET A 71 1.62 -2.18 -6.07
N ARG A 72 2.39 -1.28 -6.69
CA ARG A 72 2.14 0.18 -6.64
C ARG A 72 0.74 0.53 -7.16
N LEU A 73 0.32 -0.08 -8.27
CA LEU A 73 -1.03 0.13 -8.81
C LEU A 73 -2.13 -0.34 -7.84
N GLN A 74 -1.93 -1.46 -7.15
CA GLN A 74 -2.88 -1.96 -6.15
C GLN A 74 -2.99 -1.02 -4.95
N LEU A 75 -1.85 -0.57 -4.39
CA LEU A 75 -1.80 0.38 -3.28
C LEU A 75 -2.47 1.71 -3.63
N GLN A 76 -2.17 2.26 -4.82
CA GLN A 76 -2.76 3.51 -5.29
C GLN A 76 -4.28 3.37 -5.49
N ARG A 77 -4.74 2.23 -5.99
CA ARG A 77 -6.17 1.99 -6.16
C ARG A 77 -6.92 2.04 -4.83
N ILE A 78 -6.46 1.30 -3.81
CA ILE A 78 -7.14 1.30 -2.51
C ILE A 78 -7.01 2.67 -1.83
N GLN A 79 -5.87 3.36 -1.96
CA GLN A 79 -5.70 4.71 -1.44
C GLN A 79 -6.72 5.69 -2.05
N ASN A 80 -6.92 5.64 -3.37
CA ASN A 80 -7.92 6.45 -4.06
C ASN A 80 -9.34 6.13 -3.59
N GLU A 81 -9.69 4.85 -3.48
CA GLU A 81 -10.99 4.42 -2.94
C GLU A 81 -11.20 4.95 -1.51
N MET A 82 -10.15 4.92 -0.68
CA MET A 82 -10.18 5.43 0.68
C MET A 82 -10.28 6.96 0.77
N ILE A 83 -9.73 7.70 -0.19
CA ILE A 83 -9.84 9.18 -0.24
C ILE A 83 -11.25 9.58 -0.67
N ILE A 84 -11.84 8.85 -1.62
CA ILE A 84 -13.15 9.17 -2.19
C ILE A 84 -14.28 8.81 -1.23
N TYR A 85 -14.18 7.70 -0.51
CA TYR A 85 -15.27 7.18 0.33
C TYR A 85 -15.79 8.12 1.43
N PRO A 86 -14.97 8.85 2.20
CA PRO A 86 -15.45 9.83 3.18
C PRO A 86 -16.26 10.99 2.60
N HIS A 87 -16.24 11.18 1.28
CA HIS A 87 -16.97 12.22 0.57
C HIS A 87 -18.25 11.72 -0.12
N HIS A 88 -18.63 10.44 0.09
CA HIS A 88 -19.83 9.82 -0.48
C HIS A 88 -20.99 9.72 0.50
#